data_AF-A0A1G9Y0B9-F1
#
_entry.id   AF-A0A1G9Y0B9-F1
#
_cell.length_a   1.000
_cell.length_b   1.000
_cell.length_c   1.000
_cell.angle_alpha   90.00
_cell.angle_beta   90.00
_cell.angle_gamma   90.00
#
_symmetry.space_group_name_H-M   'P 1'
#
loop_
_entity.id
_entity.type
_entity.pdbx_description
1 polymer ?
#
loop_
_entity_poly.entity_id
_entity_poly.type
_entity_poly.pdbx_seq_one_letter_code
_entity_poly.pdbx_strand_id
1 'polypeptide(L)'
;MEPINPLFLKTDIKAVDQNMTNQLSPSDRQQQFSTFLKDAINQVNEAKNASDQKTNALINGEVDNLHDVMITAQKASIQLQTANQIQSKAIEAYKQVMRMQL
;
A
#
# COMPACT_ATOMS: atom_id res chain seq x y z
N MET A 1 -4.08 -43.11 -38.60
CA MET A 1 -5.24 -42.47 -37.94
C MET A 1 -5.10 -42.77 -36.45
N GLU A 2 -4.34 -41.93 -35.75
CA GLU A 2 -4.11 -42.08 -34.30
C GLU A 2 -5.25 -41.39 -33.53
N PRO A 3 -5.82 -42.02 -32.49
CA PRO A 3 -6.87 -41.40 -31.70
C PRO A 3 -6.29 -40.22 -30.89
N ILE A 4 -7.03 -39.12 -30.90
CA ILE A 4 -6.76 -37.89 -30.13
C ILE A 4 -6.90 -38.21 -28.64
N ASN A 5 -5.78 -38.29 -27.94
CA ASN A 5 -5.76 -38.23 -26.48
C ASN A 5 -6.00 -36.79 -26.04
N PRO A 6 -7.01 -36.48 -25.20
CA PRO A 6 -7.10 -35.16 -24.60
C PRO A 6 -5.94 -34.99 -23.62
N LEU A 7 -5.04 -34.07 -23.98
CA LEU A 7 -3.94 -33.63 -23.15
C LEU A 7 -4.53 -32.96 -21.90
N PHE A 8 -4.66 -33.72 -20.81
CA PHE A 8 -4.94 -33.17 -19.51
C PHE A 8 -3.82 -32.20 -19.15
N LEU A 9 -4.16 -30.92 -19.07
CA LEU A 9 -3.34 -29.88 -18.48
C LEU A 9 -2.95 -30.35 -17.06
N LYS A 10 -1.70 -30.81 -16.89
CA LYS A 10 -1.01 -30.74 -15.61
C LYS A 10 -0.79 -29.26 -15.33
N THR A 11 -1.84 -28.61 -14.86
CA THR A 11 -1.68 -27.37 -14.15
C THR A 11 -1.07 -27.75 -12.81
N ASP A 12 0.18 -27.35 -12.57
CA ASP A 12 0.75 -27.26 -11.23
C ASP A 12 -0.02 -26.18 -10.43
N ILE A 13 -1.32 -26.39 -10.21
CA ILE A 13 -2.01 -25.77 -9.10
C ILE A 13 -1.50 -26.55 -7.89
N LYS A 14 -0.39 -26.09 -7.29
CA LYS A 14 -0.15 -26.39 -5.88
C LYS A 14 -1.45 -26.02 -5.18
N ALA A 15 -2.14 -27.03 -4.66
CA ALA A 15 -3.34 -26.87 -3.88
C ALA A 15 -3.07 -25.75 -2.89
N VAL A 16 -3.79 -24.64 -3.02
CA VAL A 16 -3.93 -23.67 -1.94
C VAL A 16 -4.63 -24.45 -0.85
N ASP A 17 -3.83 -24.93 0.11
CA ASP A 17 -4.29 -25.45 1.38
C ASP A 17 -5.12 -24.35 2.05
N GLN A 18 -6.44 -24.52 1.99
CA GLN A 18 -7.44 -23.61 2.57
C GLN A 18 -7.64 -23.92 4.06
N ASN A 19 -6.58 -24.20 4.83
CA ASN A 19 -6.73 -24.58 6.24
C ASN A 19 -5.65 -24.03 7.20
N MET A 20 -5.16 -22.80 6.99
CA MET A 20 -4.27 -22.11 7.95
C MET A 20 -4.75 -20.72 8.41
N THR A 21 -6.07 -20.47 8.47
CA THR A 21 -6.60 -19.18 9.00
C THR A 21 -7.21 -19.28 10.39
N ASN A 22 -7.11 -20.41 11.09
CA ASN A 22 -7.68 -20.54 12.43
C ASN A 22 -6.60 -20.78 13.48
N GLN A 23 -6.47 -19.79 14.39
CA GLN A 23 -5.69 -19.77 15.65
C GLN A 23 -4.33 -19.05 15.63
N LEU A 24 -4.36 -17.73 15.39
CA LEU A 24 -3.40 -16.80 16.02
C LEU A 24 -4.08 -16.19 17.24
N SER A 25 -3.50 -16.37 18.44
CA SER A 25 -3.98 -15.75 19.67
C SER A 25 -3.96 -14.21 19.51
N PRO A 26 -4.84 -13.45 20.19
CA PRO A 26 -4.73 -11.99 20.26
C PRO A 26 -3.30 -11.51 20.60
N SER A 27 -2.56 -12.29 21.39
CA SER A 27 -1.15 -12.05 21.74
C SER A 27 -0.19 -12.18 20.56
N ASP A 28 -0.37 -13.19 19.70
CA ASP A 28 0.49 -13.43 18.53
C ASP A 28 0.30 -12.35 17.46
N ARG A 29 -0.96 -11.88 17.29
CA ARG A 29 -1.28 -10.76 16.41
C ARG A 29 -0.68 -9.45 16.91
N GLN A 30 -0.63 -9.24 18.24
CA GLN A 30 0.00 -8.07 18.84
C GLN A 30 1.52 -8.08 18.65
N GLN A 31 2.17 -9.25 18.73
CA GLN A 31 3.60 -9.37 18.45
C GLN A 31 3.92 -9.13 16.97
N GLN A 32 3.11 -9.67 16.04
CA GLN A 32 3.27 -9.41 14.61
C GLN A 32 3.10 -7.92 14.27
N PHE A 33 2.10 -7.26 14.87
CA PHE A 33 1.92 -5.81 14.69
C PHE A 33 3.09 -5.01 15.28
N SER A 34 3.58 -5.39 16.46
CA SER A 34 4.72 -4.71 17.10
C SER A 34 6.00 -4.85 16.25
N THR A 35 6.26 -6.02 15.68
CA THR A 35 7.38 -6.25 14.74
C THR A 35 7.20 -5.41 13.48
N PHE A 36 6.02 -5.44 12.85
CA PHE A 36 5.72 -4.65 11.65
C PHE A 36 5.90 -3.15 11.90
N LEU A 37 5.44 -2.64 13.05
CA LEU A 37 5.61 -1.25 13.43
C LEU A 37 7.09 -0.88 13.63
N LYS A 38 7.87 -1.78 14.22
CA LYS A 38 9.30 -1.57 14.44
C LYS A 38 10.07 -1.54 13.12
N ASP A 39 9.71 -2.41 12.18
CA ASP A 39 10.26 -2.44 10.83
C ASP A 39 9.87 -1.19 10.03
N ALA A 40 8.62 -0.73 10.17
CA ALA A 40 8.17 0.52 9.56
C ALA A 40 8.94 1.75 10.09
N ILE A 41 9.18 1.82 11.40
CA ILE A 41 9.99 2.89 12.00
C ILE A 41 11.44 2.84 11.49
N ASN A 42 12.01 1.65 11.35
CA ASN A 42 13.35 1.49 10.78
C ASN A 42 13.40 1.91 9.31
N GLN A 43 12.40 1.54 8.50
CA GLN A 43 12.29 1.99 7.11
C GLN A 43 12.16 3.51 6.99
N VAL A 44 11.40 4.16 7.88
CA VAL A 44 11.29 5.62 7.89
C VAL A 44 12.65 6.26 8.20
N ASN A 45 13.42 5.67 9.12
CA ASN A 45 14.75 6.18 9.45
C ASN A 45 15.73 6.02 8.27
N GLU A 46 15.69 4.88 7.56
CA GLU A 46 16.47 4.69 6.33
C GLU A 46 16.03 5.64 5.20
N ALA A 47 14.72 5.79 5.00
CA ALA A 47 14.17 6.70 4.01
C ALA A 47 14.55 8.16 4.29
N LYS A 48 14.58 8.56 5.57
CA LYS A 48 15.06 9.89 5.99
C LYS A 48 16.54 10.09 5.62
N ASN A 49 17.39 9.13 5.93
CA ASN A 49 18.83 9.23 5.64
C ASN A 49 19.11 9.25 4.13
N ALA A 50 18.37 8.47 3.35
CA ALA A 50 18.40 8.50 1.89
C ALA A 50 17.88 9.83 1.33
N SER A 51 16.85 10.42 1.95
CA SER A 51 16.32 11.74 1.59
C SER A 51 17.35 12.84 1.87
N ASP A 52 18.09 12.77 2.98
CA ASP A 52 19.14 13.74 3.32
C ASP A 52 20.31 13.67 2.31
N GLN A 53 20.69 12.46 1.87
CA GLN A 53 21.65 12.29 0.77
C GLN A 53 21.13 12.83 -0.56
N LYS A 54 19.88 12.53 -0.92
CA LYS A 54 19.27 13.04 -2.15
C LYS A 54 19.06 14.55 -2.13
N THR A 55 18.79 15.14 -0.98
CA THR A 55 18.66 16.59 -0.80
C THR A 55 20.02 17.27 -0.99
N ASN A 56 21.10 16.68 -0.46
CA ASN A 56 22.47 17.13 -0.75
C ASN A 56 22.82 17.00 -2.25
N ALA A 57 22.32 15.97 -2.94
CA ALA A 57 22.47 15.85 -4.39
C ALA A 57 21.62 16.87 -5.17
N LEU A 58 20.43 17.21 -4.67
CA LEU A 58 19.52 18.18 -5.31
C LEU A 58 20.04 19.62 -5.22
N ILE A 59 20.75 19.97 -4.14
CA ILE A 59 21.43 21.27 -3.98
C ILE A 59 22.48 21.51 -5.08
N ASN A 60 22.95 20.45 -5.75
CA ASN A 60 23.87 20.56 -6.90
C ASN A 60 23.20 21.02 -8.21
N GLY A 61 21.90 21.33 -8.21
CA GLY A 61 21.32 22.28 -9.17
C GLY A 61 20.78 21.72 -10.50
N GLU A 62 20.23 20.51 -10.52
CA GLU A 62 19.53 19.97 -11.71
C GLU A 62 18.01 20.13 -11.60
N VAL A 63 17.43 21.28 -11.98
CA VAL A 63 16.04 21.27 -12.49
C VAL A 63 15.82 22.38 -13.52
N ASP A 64 15.85 21.95 -14.78
CA ASP A 64 15.39 22.66 -15.96
C ASP A 64 13.87 22.42 -16.08
N ASN A 65 13.06 23.44 -16.42
CA ASN A 65 11.60 23.40 -16.71
C ASN A 65 10.60 23.87 -15.64
N LEU A 66 10.34 25.18 -15.62
CA LEU A 66 9.22 25.84 -14.92
C LEU A 66 7.81 25.29 -15.27
N HIS A 67 7.65 24.66 -16.44
CA HIS A 67 6.36 24.11 -16.89
C HIS A 67 5.89 22.91 -16.05
N ASP A 68 6.82 22.08 -15.59
CA ASP A 68 6.50 20.92 -14.76
C ASP A 68 6.04 21.33 -13.35
N VAL A 69 6.53 22.46 -12.83
CA VAL A 69 6.09 23.01 -11.55
C VAL A 69 4.62 23.41 -11.61
N MET A 70 4.18 24.06 -12.70
CA MET A 70 2.79 24.47 -12.88
C MET A 70 1.86 23.25 -13.01
N ILE A 71 2.25 22.25 -13.83
CA ILE A 71 1.47 21.01 -13.98
C ILE A 71 1.40 20.24 -12.66
N THR A 72 2.51 20.15 -11.93
CA THR A 72 2.58 19.48 -10.63
C THR A 72 1.70 20.19 -9.60
N ALA A 73 1.73 21.53 -9.54
CA ALA A 73 0.86 22.31 -8.66
C ALA A 73 -0.63 22.08 -8.96
N GLN A 74 -1.00 22.03 -10.24
CA GLN A 74 -2.38 21.78 -10.66
C GLN A 74 -2.83 20.35 -10.29
N LYS A 75 -1.95 19.37 -10.49
CA LYS A 75 -2.20 17.97 -10.12
C LYS A 75 -2.34 17.80 -8.60
N ALA A 76 -1.48 18.45 -7.81
CA ALA A 76 -1.52 18.43 -6.36
C ALA A 76 -2.83 19.05 -5.82
N SER A 77 -3.29 20.15 -6.43
CA SER A 77 -4.57 20.79 -6.06
C SER A 77 -5.75 19.84 -6.25
N ILE A 78 -5.82 19.15 -7.40
CA ILE A 78 -6.87 18.16 -7.68
C ILE A 78 -6.80 16.99 -6.69
N GLN A 79 -5.60 16.45 -6.45
CA GLN A 79 -5.41 15.34 -5.51
C GLN A 79 -5.82 15.70 -4.08
N LEU A 80 -5.51 16.92 -3.62
CA LEU A 80 -5.91 17.40 -2.31
C LEU A 80 -7.44 17.50 -2.19
N GLN A 81 -8.11 18.00 -3.22
CA GLN A 81 -9.57 18.05 -3.27
C GLN A 81 -10.17 16.65 -3.20
N THR A 82 -9.63 15.69 -3.96
CA THR A 82 -10.05 14.29 -3.91
C THR A 82 -9.81 13.66 -2.54
N ALA A 83 -8.67 13.93 -1.91
CA ALA A 83 -8.35 13.42 -0.58
C ALA A 83 -9.35 13.90 0.48
N ASN A 84 -9.75 15.18 0.44
CA ASN A 84 -10.79 15.72 1.33
C ASN A 84 -12.16 15.04 1.12
N GLN A 85 -12.51 14.70 -0.12
CA GLN A 85 -13.74 13.97 -0.41
C GLN A 85 -13.69 12.53 0.14
N ILE A 86 -12.55 11.85 -0.02
CA ILE A 86 -12.33 10.51 0.54
C ILE A 86 -12.39 10.53 2.07
N GLN A 87 -11.72 11.50 2.71
CA GLN A 87 -11.77 11.69 4.16
C GLN A 87 -13.21 11.86 4.66
N SER A 88 -13.98 12.74 4.00
CA SER A 88 -15.38 12.98 4.35
C SER A 88 -16.23 11.71 4.22
N LYS A 89 -16.05 10.95 3.13
CA LYS A 89 -16.75 9.68 2.88
C LYS A 89 -16.36 8.60 3.89
N ALA A 90 -15.10 8.53 4.29
CA ALA A 90 -14.62 7.58 5.29
C ALA A 90 -15.22 7.87 6.68
N ILE A 91 -15.32 9.15 7.06
CA ILE A 91 -15.99 9.58 8.31
C ILE A 91 -17.48 9.24 8.26
N GLU A 92 -18.16 9.47 7.12
CA GLU A 92 -19.55 9.07 6.91
C GLU A 92 -19.75 7.56 7.07
N ALA A 93 -18.91 6.76 6.39
CA ALA A 93 -18.96 5.30 6.45
C ALA A 93 -18.74 4.78 7.87
N TYR A 94 -17.78 5.35 8.61
CA TYR A 94 -17.57 5.04 10.02
C TYR A 94 -18.81 5.33 10.87
N LYS A 95 -19.39 6.52 10.72
CA LYS A 95 -20.63 6.91 11.43
C LYS A 95 -21.82 6.01 11.06
N GLN A 96 -21.86 5.48 9.84
CA GLN A 96 -22.93 4.59 9.38
C GLN A 96 -22.79 3.19 10.01
N VAL A 97 -21.57 2.64 10.06
CA VAL A 97 -21.30 1.34 10.68
C VAL A 97 -21.62 1.36 12.19
N MET A 98 -21.28 2.44 12.90
CA MET A 98 -21.63 2.58 14.31
C MET A 98 -23.14 2.64 14.55
N ARG A 99 -23.92 3.17 13.61
CA ARG A 99 -25.38 3.22 13.68
C ARG A 99 -26.07 1.89 13.41
N MET A 100 -25.36 0.91 12.83
CA MET A 100 -25.88 -0.45 12.62
C MET A 100 -25.61 -1.39 13.81
N GLN A 101 -24.72 -1.01 14.74
CA GLN A 101 -24.28 -1.88 15.83
C GLN A 101 -24.90 -1.54 17.20
N LEU A 102 -25.74 -0.50 17.28
CA LEU A 102 -26.63 -0.25 18.42
C LEU A 102 -28.03 -0.80 18.09
#